data_AF-A0A968LR79-F1
#
_entry.id   AF-A0A968LR79-F1
#
_cell.length_a   1.000
_cell.length_b   1.000
_cell.length_c   1.000
_cell.angle_alpha   90.00
_cell.angle_beta   90.00
_cell.angle_gamma   90.00
#
_symmetry.space_group_name_H-M   'P 1'
#
loop_
_entity.id
_entity.type
_entity.pdbx_description
1 polymer ?
#
loop_
_entity_poly.entity_id
_entity_poly.type
_entity_poly.pdbx_seq_one_letter_code
_entity_poly.pdbx_strand_id
1 'polypeptide(L)'
;MASFDFIIAGGGMAGLSLAYHLPPDATVLLIDRERKTRNDRTWCFWEIGDSPYEAAIHRHWDHIWVHGPGLSERFDITPYRYKMLRGADFYGHVNTWLETQSPRITVKYGALERLESSSSGATAWVDGAAFHASWAFNSAFVPDVPKTGFHHLLQHFRGWVIRTSEPRFDPSAATFMDFRTPQHGDVRFVYVLPLD
;
A
#
# COMPACT_ATOMS: atom_id res chain seq x y z
N MET A 1 -16.43 24.00 -15.94
CA MET A 1 -16.05 22.70 -15.34
C MET A 1 -14.54 22.76 -15.15
N ALA A 2 -14.02 22.57 -13.94
CA ALA A 2 -12.57 22.47 -13.77
C ALA A 2 -12.09 21.22 -14.51
N SER A 3 -11.10 21.39 -15.38
CA SER A 3 -10.53 20.30 -16.20
C SER A 3 -9.14 19.98 -15.70
N PHE A 4 -8.86 18.69 -15.54
CA PHE A 4 -7.56 18.16 -15.14
C PHE A 4 -7.04 17.20 -16.20
N ASP A 5 -5.76 16.86 -16.17
CA ASP A 5 -5.22 15.77 -16.97
C ASP A 5 -5.63 14.42 -16.35
N PHE A 6 -5.58 14.34 -15.02
CA PHE A 6 -5.86 13.13 -14.27
C PHE A 6 -6.79 13.37 -13.07
N ILE A 7 -7.72 12.45 -12.86
CA ILE A 7 -8.41 12.25 -11.58
C ILE A 7 -7.85 10.99 -10.92
N ILE A 8 -7.50 11.08 -9.64
CA ILE A 8 -7.16 9.94 -8.79
C ILE A 8 -8.20 9.84 -7.68
N ALA A 9 -9.00 8.79 -7.70
CA ALA A 9 -9.96 8.46 -6.66
C ALA A 9 -9.34 7.47 -5.66
N GLY A 10 -9.15 7.91 -4.42
CA GLY A 10 -8.51 7.18 -3.34
C GLY A 10 -7.08 7.67 -3.07
N GLY A 11 -6.87 8.28 -1.91
CA GLY A 11 -5.58 8.72 -1.37
C GLY A 11 -4.91 7.68 -0.48
N GLY A 12 -5.10 6.39 -0.78
CA GLY A 12 -4.28 5.31 -0.21
C GLY A 12 -2.92 5.22 -0.88
N MET A 13 -2.13 4.19 -0.55
CA MET A 13 -0.80 3.98 -1.17
C MET A 13 -0.86 3.92 -2.69
N ALA A 14 -1.83 3.21 -3.28
CA ALA A 14 -1.95 3.12 -4.74
C ALA A 14 -2.11 4.51 -5.41
N GLY A 15 -3.09 5.31 -4.97
CA GLY A 15 -3.34 6.63 -5.56
C GLY A 15 -2.27 7.65 -5.24
N LEU A 16 -1.74 7.67 -4.01
CA LEU A 16 -0.65 8.58 -3.63
C LEU A 16 0.66 8.24 -4.34
N SER A 17 0.97 6.95 -4.51
CA SER A 17 2.15 6.54 -5.27
C SER A 17 2.00 6.83 -6.76
N LEU A 18 0.80 6.65 -7.34
CA LEU A 18 0.53 7.07 -8.71
C LEU A 18 0.75 8.59 -8.86
N ALA A 19 0.17 9.39 -7.98
CA ALA A 19 0.34 10.85 -7.98
C ALA A 19 1.82 11.26 -7.96
N TYR A 20 2.64 10.56 -7.16
CA TYR A 20 4.08 10.79 -7.04
C TYR A 20 4.86 10.53 -8.33
N HIS A 21 4.38 9.62 -9.19
CA HIS A 21 5.07 9.20 -10.41
C HIS A 21 4.48 9.77 -11.70
N LEU A 22 3.34 10.48 -11.62
CA LEU A 22 2.79 11.18 -12.79
C LEU A 22 3.72 12.30 -13.25
N PRO A 23 3.64 12.72 -14.53
CA PRO A 23 4.41 13.84 -15.04
C PRO A 23 4.22 15.10 -14.17
N PRO A 24 5.31 15.80 -13.79
CA PRO A 24 5.26 16.92 -12.84
C PRO A 24 4.49 18.15 -13.38
N ASP A 25 4.29 18.22 -14.69
CA ASP A 25 3.55 19.26 -15.39
C ASP A 25 2.04 18.98 -15.52
N ALA A 26 1.62 17.74 -15.25
CA ALA A 26 0.22 17.34 -15.30
C ALA A 26 -0.60 17.95 -14.15
N THR A 27 -1.82 18.35 -14.48
CA THR A 27 -2.82 18.79 -13.51
C THR A 27 -3.59 17.58 -12.97
N VAL A 28 -3.60 17.42 -11.66
CA VAL A 28 -4.18 16.24 -11.00
C VAL A 28 -5.21 16.66 -9.97
N LEU A 29 -6.38 16.03 -10.00
CA LEU A 29 -7.35 16.07 -8.91
C LEU A 29 -7.25 14.77 -8.11
N LEU A 30 -6.73 14.85 -6.88
CA LEU A 30 -6.71 13.74 -5.93
C LEU A 30 -7.92 13.83 -5.00
N ILE A 31 -8.74 12.78 -4.97
CA ILE A 31 -9.97 12.71 -4.17
C ILE A 31 -9.80 11.63 -3.10
N ASP A 32 -10.01 11.98 -1.84
CA ASP A 32 -10.18 11.01 -0.74
C ASP A 32 -11.25 11.52 0.22
N ARG A 33 -11.77 10.65 1.09
CA ARG A 33 -12.72 11.05 2.13
C ARG A 33 -12.07 11.91 3.20
N GLU A 34 -10.77 11.73 3.43
CA GLU A 34 -10.03 12.38 4.51
C GLU A 34 -8.52 12.45 4.23
N ARG A 35 -7.83 13.34 4.93
CA ARG A 35 -6.37 13.39 4.90
C ARG A 35 -5.78 12.21 5.68
N LYS A 36 -4.90 11.44 5.03
CA LYS A 36 -4.22 10.31 5.67
C LYS A 36 -3.07 10.80 6.55
N THR A 37 -3.12 10.46 7.83
CA THR A 37 -2.13 10.87 8.85
C THR A 37 -1.85 9.79 9.89
N ARG A 38 -2.63 8.70 9.90
CA ARG A 38 -2.57 7.67 10.94
C ARG A 38 -1.65 6.52 10.52
N ASN A 39 -1.03 5.88 11.50
CA ASN A 39 -0.40 4.57 11.30
C ASN A 39 -1.47 3.48 11.29
N ASP A 40 -2.25 3.43 10.23
CA ASP A 40 -3.41 2.53 10.10
C ASP A 40 -3.09 1.20 9.43
N ARG A 41 -1.90 1.08 8.83
CA ARG A 41 -1.45 -0.13 8.15
C ARG A 41 0.06 -0.24 8.08
N THR A 42 0.51 -1.45 7.79
CA THR A 42 1.89 -1.78 7.46
C THR A 42 1.91 -2.36 6.08
N TRP A 43 2.80 -1.86 5.23
CA TRP A 43 3.06 -2.44 3.92
C TRP A 43 4.43 -3.07 3.95
N CYS A 44 4.49 -4.35 3.62
CA CYS A 44 5.74 -5.01 3.34
C CYS A 44 5.77 -5.43 1.87
N PHE A 45 6.88 -5.18 1.20
CA PHE A 45 7.01 -5.36 -0.23
C PHE A 45 8.45 -5.69 -0.62
N TRP A 46 8.60 -6.18 -1.84
CA TRP A 46 9.88 -6.56 -2.42
C TRP A 46 10.33 -5.47 -3.38
N GLU A 47 11.58 -5.05 -3.28
CA GLU A 47 12.12 -4.01 -4.15
C GLU A 47 13.57 -4.33 -4.51
N ILE A 48 13.94 -4.02 -5.76
CA ILE A 48 15.34 -4.00 -6.20
C ILE A 48 15.78 -2.54 -6.17
N GLY A 49 16.89 -2.27 -5.47
CA GLY A 49 17.41 -0.92 -5.32
C GLY A 49 16.57 -0.05 -4.39
N ASP A 50 16.63 1.26 -4.62
CA ASP A 50 16.00 2.27 -3.78
C ASP A 50 14.82 2.92 -4.51
N SER A 51 13.79 3.33 -3.77
CA SER A 51 12.65 4.08 -4.27
C SER A 51 12.66 5.52 -3.76
N PRO A 52 11.80 6.40 -4.29
CA PRO A 52 11.59 7.73 -3.73
C PRO A 52 11.17 7.72 -2.25
N TYR A 53 10.69 6.58 -1.75
CA TYR A 53 10.24 6.38 -0.38
C TYR A 53 11.34 5.87 0.56
N GLU A 54 12.61 5.81 0.12
CA GLU A 54 13.70 5.21 0.91
C GLU A 54 13.83 5.84 2.30
N ALA A 55 13.67 7.17 2.39
CA ALA A 55 13.69 7.89 3.66
C ALA A 55 12.53 7.54 4.60
N ALA A 56 11.44 6.96 4.09
CA ALA A 56 10.29 6.51 4.87
C ALA A 56 10.37 5.02 5.24
N ILE A 57 11.30 4.25 4.67
CA ILE A 57 11.46 2.82 4.97
C ILE A 57 11.75 2.65 6.45
N HIS A 58 10.87 1.90 7.11
CA HIS A 58 10.98 1.67 8.54
C HIS A 58 11.99 0.55 8.86
N ARG A 59 11.97 -0.52 8.06
CA ARG A 59 12.85 -1.67 8.21
C ARG A 59 13.02 -2.36 6.85
N HIS A 60 14.14 -3.03 6.64
CA HIS A 60 14.29 -4.00 5.56
C HIS A 60 15.04 -5.24 6.04
N TRP A 61 14.91 -6.32 5.28
CA TRP A 61 15.62 -7.57 5.48
C TRP A 61 16.12 -8.07 4.12
N ASP A 62 17.37 -8.52 4.09
CA ASP A 62 18.01 -9.12 2.90
C ASP A 62 17.93 -10.65 2.92
N HIS A 63 17.35 -11.20 3.99
CA HIS A 63 17.13 -12.63 4.17
C HIS A 63 15.72 -12.91 4.66
N ILE A 64 15.22 -14.07 4.28
CA ILE A 64 13.97 -14.61 4.82
C ILE A 64 14.15 -16.03 5.33
N TRP A 65 13.39 -16.38 6.35
CA TRP A 65 13.21 -17.76 6.79
C TRP A 65 11.89 -18.33 6.28
N VAL A 66 11.96 -19.58 5.80
CA VAL A 66 10.80 -20.44 5.59
C VAL A 66 10.95 -21.68 6.46
N HIS A 67 9.92 -21.97 7.24
CA HIS A 67 9.87 -23.15 8.10
C HIS A 67 8.68 -24.02 7.75
N GLY A 68 8.88 -25.34 7.77
CA GLY A 68 7.85 -26.34 7.60
C GLY A 68 8.21 -27.64 8.33
N PRO A 69 7.37 -28.68 8.23
CA PRO A 69 7.68 -29.99 8.80
C PRO A 69 8.99 -30.55 8.19
N GLY A 70 10.05 -30.65 9.01
CA GLY A 70 11.37 -31.10 8.55
C GLY A 70 12.15 -30.10 7.70
N LEU A 71 11.65 -28.86 7.53
CA LEU A 71 12.27 -27.81 6.72
C LEU A 71 12.51 -26.57 7.56
N SER A 72 13.72 -26.01 7.48
CA SER A 72 14.05 -24.73 8.07
C SER A 72 15.17 -24.09 7.28
N GLU A 73 14.82 -23.27 6.29
CA GLU A 73 15.77 -22.70 5.35
C GLU A 73 15.77 -21.18 5.39
N ARG A 74 16.99 -20.62 5.32
CA ARG A 74 17.24 -19.19 5.19
C ARG A 74 17.61 -18.91 3.74
N PHE A 75 16.86 -18.04 3.11
CA PHE A 75 17.10 -17.61 1.74
C PHE A 75 17.76 -16.23 1.76
N ASP A 76 18.84 -16.10 1.00
CA ASP A 76 19.29 -14.81 0.48
C ASP A 76 18.35 -14.43 -0.66
N ILE A 77 17.75 -13.24 -0.57
CA ILE A 77 16.75 -12.78 -1.53
C ILE A 77 17.31 -11.78 -2.55
N THR A 78 18.63 -11.63 -2.61
CA THR A 78 19.32 -10.82 -3.62
C THR A 78 18.80 -11.13 -5.04
N PRO A 79 18.51 -10.12 -5.88
CA PRO A 79 18.77 -8.69 -5.67
C PRO A 79 17.63 -7.92 -4.97
N TYR A 80 16.63 -8.63 -4.45
CA TYR A 80 15.53 -8.01 -3.72
C TYR A 80 15.89 -7.72 -2.27
N ARG A 81 15.26 -6.68 -1.73
CA ARG A 81 15.11 -6.46 -0.30
C ARG A 81 13.65 -6.57 0.05
N TYR A 82 13.34 -7.22 1.18
CA TYR A 82 12.01 -7.17 1.75
C TYR A 82 11.92 -5.94 2.65
N LYS A 83 11.15 -4.94 2.25
CA LYS A 83 11.06 -3.64 2.92
C LYS A 83 9.73 -3.52 3.66
N MET A 84 9.73 -2.77 4.76
CA MET A 84 8.56 -2.44 5.56
C MET A 84 8.38 -0.92 5.62
N LEU A 85 7.19 -0.46 5.25
CA LEU A 85 6.70 0.89 5.44
C LEU A 85 5.58 0.90 6.48
N ARG A 86 5.65 1.83 7.42
CA ARG A 86 4.51 2.15 8.29
C ARG A 86 3.62 3.18 7.61
N GLY A 87 2.31 3.07 7.82
CA GLY A 87 1.30 4.00 7.31
C GLY A 87 1.69 5.46 7.54
N ALA A 88 1.99 5.80 8.80
CA ALA A 88 2.32 7.16 9.20
C ALA A 88 3.58 7.70 8.52
N ASP A 89 4.63 6.88 8.36
CA ASP A 89 5.91 7.32 7.79
C ASP A 89 5.73 7.64 6.29
N PHE A 90 5.04 6.77 5.55
CA PHE A 90 4.68 7.01 4.16
C PHE A 90 3.79 8.24 3.99
N TYR A 91 2.73 8.37 4.79
CA TYR A 91 1.82 9.51 4.71
C TYR A 91 2.54 10.82 5.07
N GLY A 92 3.41 10.82 6.07
CA GLY A 92 4.22 11.98 6.43
C GLY A 92 5.11 12.43 5.27
N HIS A 93 5.79 11.48 4.63
CA HIS A 93 6.64 11.73 3.46
C HIS A 93 5.83 12.33 2.29
N VAL A 94 4.74 11.67 1.88
CA VAL A 94 3.96 12.11 0.70
C VAL A 94 3.21 13.41 0.97
N ASN A 95 2.67 13.63 2.17
CA ASN A 95 2.01 14.90 2.50
C ASN A 95 3.01 16.07 2.45
N THR A 96 4.23 15.87 2.95
CA THR A 96 5.29 16.89 2.86
C THR A 96 5.61 17.20 1.40
N TRP A 97 5.74 16.17 0.56
CA TRP A 97 5.95 16.34 -0.89
C TRP A 97 4.78 17.09 -1.56
N LEU A 98 3.52 16.71 -1.27
CA LEU A 98 2.33 17.37 -1.81
C LEU A 98 2.31 18.88 -1.48
N GLU A 99 2.67 19.24 -0.25
CA GLU A 99 2.62 20.63 0.25
C GLU A 99 3.77 21.49 -0.26
N THR A 100 4.93 20.89 -0.57
CA THR A 100 6.16 21.65 -0.86
C THR A 100 6.62 21.54 -2.31
N GLN A 101 6.21 20.51 -3.04
CA GLN A 101 6.76 20.18 -4.36
C GLN A 101 5.70 19.89 -5.44
N SER A 102 4.41 19.85 -5.10
CA SER A 102 3.34 19.41 -6.04
C SER A 102 2.26 20.47 -6.28
N PRO A 103 2.61 21.67 -6.80
CA PRO A 103 1.65 22.78 -6.94
C PRO A 103 0.50 22.50 -7.93
N ARG A 104 0.64 21.48 -8.80
CA ARG A 104 -0.38 21.10 -9.80
C ARG A 104 -1.32 19.99 -9.34
N ILE A 105 -1.16 19.51 -8.11
CA ILE A 105 -2.04 18.52 -7.50
C ILE A 105 -3.02 19.26 -6.60
N THR A 106 -4.30 19.23 -6.99
CA THR A 106 -5.40 19.68 -6.14
C THR A 106 -5.92 18.50 -5.34
N VAL A 107 -5.91 18.61 -4.01
CA VAL A 107 -6.51 17.60 -3.13
C VAL A 107 -7.91 18.04 -2.73
N LYS A 108 -8.91 17.21 -3.01
CA LYS A 108 -10.31 17.42 -2.62
C LYS A 108 -10.72 16.34 -1.64
N TYR A 109 -11.00 16.76 -0.41
CA TYR A 109 -11.64 15.88 0.56
C TYR A 109 -13.16 15.88 0.38
N GLY A 110 -13.74 14.69 0.24
CA GLY A 110 -15.18 14.50 0.01
C GLY A 110 -15.50 13.05 -0.37
N ALA A 111 -16.79 12.72 -0.38
CA ALA A 111 -17.23 11.40 -0.82
C ALA A 111 -17.28 11.36 -2.35
N LEU A 112 -16.59 10.41 -2.97
CA LEU A 112 -16.79 10.12 -4.39
C LEU A 112 -18.16 9.46 -4.55
N GLU A 113 -19.11 10.19 -5.11
CA GLU A 113 -20.48 9.73 -5.34
C GLU A 113 -20.55 8.88 -6.60
N ARG A 114 -19.84 9.31 -7.65
CA ARG A 114 -19.89 8.72 -8.97
C ARG A 114 -18.63 9.02 -9.76
N LEU A 115 -18.21 8.04 -10.57
CA LEU A 115 -17.14 8.19 -11.56
C LEU A 115 -17.61 7.54 -12.86
N GLU A 116 -17.73 8.33 -13.92
CA GLU A 116 -18.17 7.86 -15.24
C GLU A 116 -17.12 8.16 -16.30
N SER A 117 -16.99 7.26 -17.27
CA SER A 117 -16.14 7.44 -18.45
C SER A 117 -17.00 7.71 -19.68
N SER A 118 -16.51 8.57 -20.56
CA SER A 118 -17.08 8.88 -21.86
C SER A 118 -15.99 8.94 -22.94
N SER A 119 -16.38 9.16 -24.19
CA SER A 119 -15.42 9.38 -25.28
C SER A 119 -14.58 10.65 -25.12
N SER A 120 -14.98 11.57 -24.24
CA SER A 120 -14.27 12.82 -23.97
C SER A 120 -13.46 12.79 -22.67
N GLY A 121 -13.35 11.65 -21.99
CA GLY A 121 -12.58 11.49 -20.76
C GLY A 121 -13.40 10.87 -19.62
N ALA A 122 -13.21 11.38 -18.41
CA ALA A 122 -13.90 10.92 -17.21
C ALA A 122 -14.42 12.09 -16.38
N THR A 123 -15.55 11.88 -15.70
CA THR A 123 -16.15 12.86 -14.79
C THR A 123 -16.37 12.23 -13.43
N ALA A 124 -15.88 12.90 -12.38
CA ALA A 124 -16.10 12.54 -10.99
C ALA A 124 -17.09 13.52 -10.34
N TRP A 125 -18.01 13.00 -9.54
CA TRP A 125 -18.90 13.79 -8.70
C TRP A 125 -18.50 13.63 -7.24
N VAL A 126 -18.21 14.76 -6.59
CA VAL A 126 -17.77 14.83 -5.20
C VAL A 126 -18.55 15.93 -4.50
N ASP A 127 -19.32 15.56 -3.47
CA ASP A 127 -20.20 16.46 -2.72
C ASP A 127 -21.12 17.31 -3.65
N GLY A 128 -21.72 16.68 -4.67
CA GLY A 128 -22.56 17.34 -5.67
C GLY A 128 -21.83 18.20 -6.73
N ALA A 129 -20.51 18.37 -6.65
CA ALA A 129 -19.72 19.09 -7.65
C ALA A 129 -19.10 18.13 -8.68
N ALA A 130 -19.10 18.53 -9.95
CA ALA A 130 -18.57 17.73 -11.06
C ALA A 130 -17.17 18.21 -11.50
N PHE A 131 -16.24 17.26 -11.62
CA PHE A 131 -14.85 17.49 -12.03
C PHE A 131 -14.52 16.60 -13.22
N HIS A 132 -13.85 17.15 -14.23
CA HIS A 132 -13.56 16.45 -15.48
C HIS A 132 -12.07 16.26 -15.67
N ALA A 133 -11.67 15.11 -16.24
CA ALA A 133 -10.30 14.87 -16.67
C ALA A 133 -10.22 13.98 -17.90
N SER A 134 -9.07 14.01 -18.59
CA SER A 134 -8.79 13.10 -19.70
C SER A 134 -8.78 11.64 -19.26
N TRP A 135 -8.19 11.38 -18.09
CA TRP A 135 -8.10 10.04 -17.50
C TRP A 135 -8.50 10.05 -16.02
N ALA A 136 -9.08 8.93 -15.56
CA ALA A 136 -9.35 8.71 -14.14
C ALA A 136 -8.84 7.34 -13.68
N PHE A 137 -8.23 7.32 -12.51
CA PHE A 137 -7.75 6.12 -11.83
C PHE A 137 -8.50 5.95 -10.53
N ASN A 138 -9.18 4.81 -10.36
CA ASN A 138 -9.97 4.54 -9.17
C ASN A 138 -9.37 3.40 -8.35
N SER A 139 -8.89 3.75 -7.15
CA SER A 139 -8.39 2.82 -6.13
C SER A 139 -9.28 2.76 -4.90
N ALA A 140 -10.47 3.38 -4.95
CA ALA A 140 -11.46 3.25 -3.88
C ALA A 140 -11.91 1.78 -3.79
N PHE A 141 -11.91 1.24 -2.57
CA PHE A 141 -12.27 -0.14 -2.32
C PHE A 141 -13.71 -0.42 -2.77
N VAL A 142 -13.86 -1.38 -3.67
CA VAL A 142 -15.14 -1.98 -4.04
C VAL A 142 -15.12 -3.42 -3.53
N PRO A 143 -16.08 -3.85 -2.69
CA PRO A 143 -16.14 -5.24 -2.23
C PRO A 143 -16.17 -6.20 -3.41
N ASP A 144 -15.32 -7.24 -3.36
CA ASP A 144 -15.29 -8.23 -4.41
C ASP A 144 -16.52 -9.13 -4.35
N VAL A 145 -17.05 -9.49 -5.51
CA VAL A 145 -18.22 -10.38 -5.63
C VAL A 145 -17.71 -11.73 -6.13
N PRO A 146 -17.91 -12.83 -5.37
CA PRO A 146 -17.44 -14.14 -5.79
C PRO A 146 -17.94 -14.53 -7.19
N LYS A 147 -17.02 -14.70 -8.13
CA LYS A 147 -17.29 -15.12 -9.50
C LYS A 147 -17.38 -16.65 -9.61
N THR A 148 -18.38 -17.14 -10.34
CA THR A 148 -18.52 -18.56 -10.68
C THR A 148 -17.33 -19.05 -11.50
N GLY A 149 -16.84 -20.26 -11.20
CA GLY A 149 -15.69 -20.86 -11.91
C GLY A 149 -14.31 -20.46 -11.36
N PHE A 150 -14.26 -19.63 -10.31
CA PHE A 150 -13.03 -19.24 -9.64
C PHE A 150 -13.01 -19.73 -8.18
N HIS A 151 -11.82 -20.10 -7.70
CA HIS A 151 -11.60 -20.34 -6.28
C HIS A 151 -11.45 -19.01 -5.55
N HIS A 152 -12.28 -18.79 -4.53
CA HIS A 152 -12.20 -17.62 -3.67
C HIS A 152 -11.51 -18.03 -2.37
N LEU A 153 -10.28 -17.56 -2.18
CA LEU A 153 -9.50 -17.81 -0.97
C LEU A 153 -9.54 -16.56 -0.11
N LEU A 154 -10.24 -16.63 1.02
CA LEU A 154 -10.26 -15.55 1.99
C LEU A 154 -9.08 -15.74 2.96
N GLN A 155 -8.15 -14.80 2.95
CA GLN A 155 -7.02 -14.79 3.87
C GLN A 155 -7.29 -13.79 5.00
N HIS A 156 -7.14 -14.25 6.24
CA HIS A 156 -7.26 -13.42 7.42
C HIS A 156 -5.92 -13.31 8.14
N PHE A 157 -5.52 -12.09 8.45
CA PHE A 157 -4.34 -11.82 9.25
C PHE A 157 -4.72 -11.23 10.59
N ARG A 158 -4.06 -11.71 11.64
CA ARG A 158 -4.08 -11.12 12.97
C ARG A 158 -2.65 -11.05 13.47
N GLY A 159 -2.22 -9.86 13.87
CA GLY A 159 -0.86 -9.61 14.32
C GLY A 159 -0.81 -8.93 15.68
N TRP A 160 0.34 -9.03 16.32
CA TRP A 160 0.68 -8.31 17.55
C TRP A 160 2.09 -7.76 17.42
N VAL A 161 2.33 -6.63 18.08
CA VAL A 161 3.68 -6.14 18.34
C VAL A 161 4.03 -6.53 19.76
N ILE A 162 5.14 -7.23 19.93
CA ILE A 162 5.63 -7.70 21.24
C ILE A 162 7.03 -7.19 21.50
N ARG A 163 7.40 -7.11 22.77
CA ARG A 163 8.76 -6.82 23.24
C ARG A 163 9.17 -7.90 24.24
N THR A 164 10.36 -8.44 24.07
CA THR A 164 10.95 -9.43 24.98
C THR A 164 11.97 -8.77 25.89
N SER A 165 12.22 -9.35 27.07
CA SER A 165 13.23 -8.84 28.01
C SER A 165 14.67 -9.16 27.60
N GLU A 166 14.83 -10.12 26.68
CA GLU A 166 16.10 -10.59 26.14
C GLU A 166 16.00 -10.69 24.61
N PRO A 167 17.12 -10.68 23.87
CA PRO A 167 17.11 -10.92 22.42
C PRO A 167 16.56 -12.31 22.09
N ARG A 168 15.40 -12.36 21.43
CA ARG A 168 14.72 -13.61 21.02
C ARG A 168 14.48 -13.72 19.51
N PHE A 169 14.74 -12.66 18.76
CA PHE A 169 14.55 -12.60 17.32
C PHE A 169 15.87 -12.25 16.63
N ASP A 170 16.06 -12.73 15.40
CA ASP A 170 17.19 -12.35 14.53
C ASP A 170 16.76 -11.15 13.67
N PRO A 171 17.25 -9.92 13.95
CA PRO A 171 16.89 -8.74 13.18
C PRO A 171 17.39 -8.77 11.72
N SER A 172 18.30 -9.68 11.36
CA SER A 172 18.84 -9.79 10.00
C SER A 172 17.92 -10.51 9.01
N ALA A 173 16.88 -11.21 9.48
CA ALA A 173 15.99 -11.99 8.61
C ALA A 173 14.53 -11.92 9.06
N ALA A 174 13.62 -11.70 8.12
CA ALA A 174 12.20 -11.88 8.39
C ALA A 174 11.85 -13.38 8.41
N THR A 175 11.03 -13.83 9.36
CA THR A 175 10.36 -15.13 9.19
C THR A 175 9.18 -14.90 8.26
N PHE A 176 9.32 -15.30 7.00
CA PHE A 176 8.33 -14.99 5.98
C PHE A 176 7.14 -15.95 6.03
N MET A 177 7.42 -17.25 6.20
CA MET A 177 6.40 -18.28 6.35
C MET A 177 6.85 -19.34 7.34
N ASP A 178 6.16 -19.47 8.47
CA ASP A 178 6.33 -20.58 9.41
C ASP A 178 5.08 -21.46 9.43
N PHE A 179 5.14 -22.59 8.74
CA PHE A 179 4.08 -23.61 8.65
C PHE A 179 4.12 -24.62 9.80
N ARG A 180 5.03 -24.48 10.78
CA ARG A 180 5.09 -25.40 11.95
C ARG A 180 3.95 -25.15 12.94
N THR A 181 3.18 -24.08 12.75
CA THR A 181 1.94 -23.84 13.49
C THR A 181 0.91 -24.94 13.20
N PRO A 182 0.04 -25.30 14.15
CA PRO A 182 -1.05 -26.25 13.90
C PRO A 182 -1.91 -25.84 12.69
N GLN A 183 -2.03 -26.73 11.71
CA GLN A 183 -2.72 -26.46 10.43
C GLN A 183 -4.25 -26.60 10.51
N HIS A 184 -4.76 -27.54 11.33
CA HIS A 184 -6.20 -27.77 11.52
C HIS A 184 -7.03 -27.97 10.22
N GLY A 185 -6.42 -28.53 9.17
CA GLY A 185 -7.09 -28.75 7.88
C GLY A 185 -7.05 -27.54 6.92
N ASP A 186 -6.46 -26.43 7.35
CA ASP A 186 -6.24 -25.22 6.54
C ASP A 186 -4.76 -25.00 6.24
N VAL A 187 -4.46 -24.04 5.35
CA VAL A 187 -3.08 -23.53 5.15
C VAL A 187 -2.87 -22.35 6.09
N ARG A 188 -2.11 -22.57 7.16
CA ARG A 188 -1.84 -21.57 8.19
C ARG A 188 -0.35 -21.35 8.33
N PHE A 189 0.05 -20.10 8.44
CA PHE A 189 1.43 -19.76 8.73
C PHE A 189 1.51 -18.55 9.66
N VAL A 190 2.63 -18.44 10.36
CA VAL A 190 3.01 -17.24 11.09
C VAL A 190 4.14 -16.56 10.33
N TYR A 191 4.10 -15.24 10.25
CA TYR A 191 5.25 -14.45 9.86
C TYR A 191 5.73 -13.65 11.08
N VAL A 192 7.04 -13.43 11.17
CA VAL A 192 7.67 -12.63 12.22
C VAL A 192 8.53 -11.59 11.52
N LEU A 193 8.35 -10.32 11.88
CA LEU A 193 9.08 -9.18 11.32
C LEU A 193 9.90 -8.53 12.45
N PRO A 194 11.13 -8.98 12.71
CA PRO A 194 11.97 -8.41 13.76
C PRO A 194 12.37 -6.97 13.44
N LEU A 195 12.13 -6.04 14.38
CA LEU A 195 12.39 -4.62 14.19
C LEU A 195 13.75 -4.17 14.74
N ASP A 196 14.19 -4.78 15.83
CA ASP A 196 15.41 -4.52 16.59
C ASP A 196 16.10 -5.81 17.06
#